data_AF-A0A1H3A0U2-F1
#
_entry.id   AF-A0A1H3A0U2-F1
#
_cell.length_a   1.000
_cell.length_b   1.000
_cell.length_c   1.000
_cell.angle_alpha   90.00
_cell.angle_beta   90.00
_cell.angle_gamma   90.00
#
_symmetry.space_group_name_H-M   'P 1'
#
loop_
_entity.id
_entity.type
_entity.pdbx_description
1 polymer ?
#
loop_
_entity_poly.entity_id
_entity_poly.type
_entity_poly.pdbx_seq_one_letter_code
_entity_poly.pdbx_strand_id
1 'polypeptide(L)'
;MLRAAVTEGTETGRRVDAIMDRGELVPDDVVNQMVSDRIDQEDWRKGFILDGFPRTVAQAESLTAMLEQRGVRLDAVIELKVDETSLVERMEKRVADTLAAGGTARSDDNRDTFVRRLDAYRNKTEPLLDYYRRRRELITVDGMQGIDDVAREIEDVLTRRSSGSRR
;
A
#
# COMPACT_ATOMS: atom_id res chain seq x y z
N MET A 1 1.41 0.16 9.99
CA MET A 1 2.14 -1.03 10.47
C MET A 1 3.58 -0.71 10.84
N LEU A 2 4.46 -0.34 9.90
CA LEU A 2 5.88 -0.04 10.20
C LEU A 2 6.05 1.02 11.30
N ARG A 3 5.39 2.18 11.15
CA ARG A 3 5.43 3.26 12.16
C ARG A 3 4.86 2.85 13.52
N ALA A 4 3.81 2.03 13.55
CA ALA A 4 3.25 1.54 14.81
C ALA A 4 4.26 0.64 15.52
N ALA A 5 4.92 -0.26 14.79
CA ALA A 5 5.98 -1.12 15.34
C ALA A 5 7.18 -0.31 15.87
N VAL A 6 7.53 0.80 15.20
CA VAL A 6 8.53 1.78 15.67
C VAL A 6 8.07 2.45 16.97
N THR A 7 6.84 2.98 17.01
CA THR A 7 6.28 3.64 18.20
C THR A 7 6.17 2.68 19.39
N GLU A 8 5.85 1.41 19.15
CA GLU A 8 5.77 0.36 20.18
C GLU A 8 7.16 -0.13 20.63
N GLY A 9 8.25 0.29 19.98
CA GLY A 9 9.62 -0.04 20.38
C GLY A 9 10.01 -1.51 20.20
N THR A 10 9.25 -2.26 19.39
CA THR A 10 9.53 -3.67 19.08
C THR A 10 10.93 -3.84 18.46
N GLU A 11 11.52 -5.03 18.57
CA GLU A 11 12.83 -5.32 17.95
C GLU A 11 12.79 -5.07 16.43
N THR A 12 11.72 -5.53 15.77
CA THR A 12 11.45 -5.27 14.36
C THR A 12 11.28 -3.78 14.08
N GLY A 13 10.54 -3.06 14.93
CA GLY A 13 10.35 -1.61 14.84
C GLY A 13 11.66 -0.84 14.85
N ARG A 14 12.57 -1.14 15.78
CA ARG A 14 13.89 -0.48 15.86
C ARG A 14 14.75 -0.72 14.61
N ARG A 15 14.71 -1.93 14.05
CA ARG A 15 15.42 -2.25 12.80
C ARG A 15 14.83 -1.51 11.61
N VAL A 16 13.50 -1.39 11.55
CA VAL A 16 12.78 -0.66 10.51
C VAL A 16 13.05 0.85 10.59
N ASP A 17 13.04 1.42 11.79
CA ASP A 17 13.26 2.86 12.02
C ASP A 17 14.60 3.31 11.44
N ALA A 18 15.67 2.60 11.79
CA ALA A 18 17.03 2.89 11.32
C ALA A 18 17.15 2.83 9.78
N ILE A 19 16.41 1.94 9.12
CA ILE A 19 16.41 1.80 7.66
C ILE A 19 15.62 2.94 7.01
N MET A 20 14.46 3.28 7.58
CA MET A 20 13.60 4.35 7.08
C MET A 20 14.26 5.73 7.22
N ASP A 21 14.99 5.98 8.31
CA ASP A 21 15.74 7.23 8.53
C ASP A 21 16.81 7.46 7.47
N ARG A 22 17.40 6.39 6.93
CA ARG A 22 18.37 6.46 5.82
C ARG A 22 17.71 6.62 4.44
N GLY A 23 16.37 6.65 4.38
CA GLY A 23 15.61 6.68 3.13
C GLY A 23 15.69 5.37 2.33
N GLU A 24 16.13 4.28 2.96
CA GLU A 24 16.21 2.95 2.36
C GLU A 24 14.86 2.23 2.45
N LEU A 25 14.66 1.25 1.57
CA LEU A 25 13.50 0.37 1.64
C LEU A 25 13.77 -0.73 2.66
N VAL A 26 12.79 -0.99 3.53
CA VAL A 26 12.82 -2.12 4.45
C VAL A 26 12.92 -3.43 3.63
N PRO A 27 13.87 -4.33 3.95
CA PRO A 27 14.00 -5.62 3.29
C PRO A 27 12.70 -6.43 3.25
N ASP A 28 12.50 -7.14 2.14
CA ASP A 28 11.25 -7.88 1.86
C ASP A 28 10.95 -8.93 2.93
N ASP A 29 11.96 -9.62 3.47
CA ASP A 29 11.83 -10.63 4.53
C ASP A 29 11.24 -10.04 5.82
N VAL A 30 11.73 -8.86 6.22
CA VAL A 30 11.23 -8.15 7.41
C VAL A 30 9.79 -7.73 7.22
N VAL A 31 9.45 -7.16 6.06
CA VAL A 31 8.07 -6.72 5.79
C VAL A 31 7.12 -7.91 5.71
N ASN A 32 7.51 -9.00 5.04
CA ASN A 32 6.72 -10.23 4.95
C ASN A 32 6.42 -10.82 6.33
N GLN A 33 7.41 -10.87 7.23
CA GLN A 33 7.18 -11.35 8.60
C GLN A 33 6.16 -10.48 9.34
N MET A 34 6.30 -9.15 9.25
CA MET A 34 5.36 -8.22 9.91
C MET A 34 3.93 -8.38 9.38
N VAL A 35 3.76 -8.59 8.07
CA VAL A 35 2.45 -8.84 7.47
C VAL A 35 1.89 -10.17 7.95
N SER A 36 2.72 -11.24 8.02
CA SER A 36 2.31 -12.53 8.55
C SER A 36 1.79 -12.42 9.98
N ASP A 37 2.59 -11.81 10.87
CA ASP A 37 2.23 -11.63 12.28
C ASP A 37 0.94 -10.83 12.43
N ARG A 38 0.69 -9.87 11.53
CA ARG A 38 -0.52 -9.04 11.55
C ARG A 38 -1.76 -9.80 11.09
N ILE A 39 -1.62 -10.68 10.11
CA ILE A 39 -2.72 -11.53 9.58
C ILE A 39 -3.13 -12.59 10.62
N ASP A 40 -2.22 -12.99 11.52
CA ASP A 40 -2.51 -14.00 12.55
C ASP A 40 -3.32 -13.45 13.76
N GLN A 41 -3.48 -12.12 13.87
CA GLN A 41 -4.29 -11.48 14.91
C GLN A 41 -5.79 -11.58 14.64
N GLU A 42 -6.61 -11.89 15.66
CA GLU A 42 -8.04 -12.26 15.52
C GLU A 42 -8.95 -11.30 14.75
N ASP A 43 -8.60 -10.02 14.67
CA ASP A 43 -9.39 -8.98 14.01
C ASP A 43 -9.45 -9.14 12.47
N TRP A 44 -8.55 -9.93 11.90
CA TRP A 44 -8.51 -10.28 10.48
C TRP A 44 -9.75 -11.00 9.95
N ARG A 45 -10.54 -11.64 10.83
CA ARG A 45 -11.71 -12.44 10.45
C ARG A 45 -12.80 -11.64 9.73
N LYS A 46 -12.80 -10.32 9.87
CA LYS A 46 -13.73 -9.41 9.18
C LYS A 46 -13.22 -8.95 7.81
N GLY A 47 -12.02 -9.37 7.42
CA GLY A 47 -11.29 -8.87 6.26
C GLY A 47 -10.23 -7.84 6.65
N PHE A 48 -9.41 -7.46 5.68
CA PHE A 48 -8.33 -6.51 5.85
C PHE A 48 -8.08 -5.71 4.57
N ILE A 49 -7.43 -4.57 4.72
CA ILE A 49 -6.90 -3.77 3.60
C ILE A 49 -5.40 -3.65 3.82
N LEU A 50 -4.61 -4.08 2.83
CA LEU A 50 -3.17 -3.88 2.82
C LEU A 50 -2.88 -2.59 2.05
N ASP A 51 -2.37 -1.59 2.76
CA ASP A 51 -1.94 -0.31 2.17
C ASP A 51 -0.41 -0.21 2.22
N GLY A 52 0.20 -0.01 1.05
CA GLY A 52 1.64 0.12 0.89
C GLY A 52 2.42 -1.20 0.89
N PHE A 53 1.74 -2.35 0.85
CA PHE A 53 2.30 -3.68 0.65
C PHE A 53 1.32 -4.53 -0.17
N PRO A 54 1.78 -5.34 -1.15
CA PRO A 54 3.16 -5.52 -1.58
C PRO A 54 3.65 -4.37 -2.50
N ARG A 55 4.97 -4.21 -2.60
CA ARG A 55 5.67 -3.24 -3.47
C ARG A 55 6.60 -3.87 -4.50
N THR A 56 6.86 -5.17 -4.39
CA THR A 56 7.67 -5.96 -5.34
C THR A 56 6.90 -7.22 -5.74
N VAL A 57 7.24 -7.82 -6.90
CA VAL A 57 6.63 -9.09 -7.34
C VAL A 57 6.93 -10.21 -6.34
N ALA A 58 8.16 -10.26 -5.79
CA ALA A 58 8.55 -11.24 -4.78
C ALA A 58 7.71 -11.15 -3.49
N GLN A 59 7.39 -9.92 -3.05
CA GLN A 59 6.45 -9.71 -1.95
C GLN A 59 5.03 -10.17 -2.31
N ALA A 60 4.57 -9.92 -3.54
CA ALA A 60 3.25 -10.36 -4.00
C ALA A 60 3.12 -11.90 -4.05
N GLU A 61 4.18 -12.59 -4.49
CA GLU A 61 4.26 -14.06 -4.47
C GLU A 61 4.27 -14.59 -3.04
N SER A 62 5.04 -13.95 -2.15
CA SER A 62 5.09 -14.31 -0.72
C SER A 62 3.73 -14.13 -0.04
N LEU A 63 3.06 -13.01 -0.30
CA LEU A 63 1.71 -12.75 0.19
C LEU A 63 0.71 -13.80 -0.32
N THR A 64 0.79 -14.13 -1.61
CA THR A 64 -0.09 -15.14 -2.22
C THR A 64 0.07 -16.49 -1.52
N ALA A 65 1.31 -16.97 -1.37
CA ALA A 65 1.59 -18.23 -0.68
C ALA A 65 1.12 -18.21 0.78
N MET A 66 1.33 -17.09 1.49
CA MET A 66 0.92 -16.90 2.88
C MET A 66 -0.59 -16.96 3.07
N LEU A 67 -1.36 -16.36 2.15
CA LEU A 67 -2.82 -16.38 2.17
C LEU A 67 -3.36 -17.77 1.81
N GLU A 68 -2.78 -18.42 0.78
CA GLU A 68 -3.18 -19.77 0.34
C GLU A 68 -2.99 -20.81 1.45
N GLN A 69 -1.88 -20.75 2.20
CA GLN A 69 -1.63 -21.61 3.36
C GLN A 69 -2.69 -21.46 4.46
N ARG A 70 -3.30 -20.28 4.58
CA ARG A 70 -4.36 -19.98 5.54
C ARG A 70 -5.78 -20.23 4.97
N GLY A 71 -5.88 -20.73 3.74
CA GLY A 71 -7.15 -20.92 3.06
C GLY A 71 -7.86 -19.61 2.71
N VAL A 72 -7.11 -18.50 2.66
CA VAL A 72 -7.62 -17.15 2.36
C VAL A 72 -7.31 -16.84 0.91
N ARG A 73 -8.25 -16.16 0.24
CA ARG A 73 -8.02 -15.62 -1.10
C ARG A 73 -8.04 -14.10 -1.05
N LEU A 74 -7.21 -13.48 -1.87
CA LEU A 74 -7.26 -12.05 -2.08
C LEU A 74 -8.47 -11.72 -2.97
N ASP A 75 -9.38 -10.89 -2.49
CA ASP A 75 -10.60 -10.54 -3.23
C ASP A 75 -10.32 -9.56 -4.38
N ALA A 76 -9.45 -8.58 -4.14
CA ALA A 76 -9.13 -7.52 -5.08
C ALA A 76 -7.79 -6.85 -4.78
N VAL A 77 -7.16 -6.33 -5.83
CA VAL A 77 -6.10 -5.32 -5.77
C VAL A 77 -6.61 -4.08 -6.49
N ILE A 78 -6.68 -2.96 -5.78
CA ILE A 78 -7.18 -1.70 -6.33
C ILE A 78 -5.98 -0.85 -6.77
N GLU A 79 -5.88 -0.59 -8.07
CA GLU A 79 -4.98 0.40 -8.65
C GLU A 79 -5.73 1.72 -8.79
N LEU A 80 -5.24 2.76 -8.10
CA LEU A 80 -5.70 4.13 -8.33
C LEU A 80 -4.85 4.75 -9.43
N LYS A 81 -5.41 4.85 -10.63
CA LYS A 81 -4.72 5.45 -11.78
C LYS A 81 -4.78 6.97 -11.68
N VAL A 82 -3.63 7.62 -11.70
CA VAL A 82 -3.50 9.07 -11.56
C VAL A 82 -2.43 9.61 -12.49
N ASP A 83 -2.58 10.87 -12.89
CA ASP A 83 -1.58 11.57 -13.67
C ASP A 83 -0.40 11.97 -12.78
N GLU A 84 0.81 11.58 -13.18
CA GLU A 84 2.04 11.83 -12.41
C GLU A 84 2.30 13.32 -12.17
N THR A 85 1.95 14.19 -13.12
CA THR A 85 2.08 15.64 -12.98
C THR A 85 1.25 16.17 -11.82
N SER A 86 0.04 15.61 -11.61
CA SER A 86 -0.85 15.99 -10.51
C SER A 86 -0.33 15.53 -9.13
N LEU A 87 0.54 14.52 -9.08
CA LEU A 87 1.05 13.98 -7.82
C LEU A 87 2.00 14.96 -7.11
N VAL A 88 2.78 15.73 -7.86
CA VAL A 88 3.67 16.75 -7.30
C VAL A 88 2.86 17.85 -6.63
N GLU A 89 1.86 18.39 -7.33
CA GLU A 89 0.96 19.42 -6.80
C GLU A 89 0.23 18.94 -5.55
N ARG A 90 -0.21 17.67 -5.51
CA ARG A 90 -0.84 17.08 -4.33
C ARG A 90 0.12 16.93 -3.15
N MET A 91 1.38 16.59 -3.40
CA MET A 91 2.40 16.54 -2.35
C MET A 91 2.63 17.92 -1.75
N GLU A 92 2.81 18.94 -2.59
CA GLU A 92 2.99 20.33 -2.16
C GLU A 92 1.78 20.83 -1.37
N LYS A 93 0.57 20.55 -1.86
CA LYS A 93 -0.67 20.87 -1.14
C LYS A 93 -0.74 20.19 0.22
N ARG A 94 -0.39 18.90 0.33
CA ARG A 94 -0.35 18.18 1.61
C ARG A 94 0.60 18.84 2.62
N VAL A 95 1.78 19.26 2.16
CA VAL A 95 2.74 19.99 3.01
C VAL A 95 2.13 21.31 3.48
N ALA A 96 1.55 22.08 2.55
CA ALA A 96 0.91 23.36 2.88
C ALA A 96 -0.23 23.20 3.89
N ASP A 97 -1.13 22.24 3.66
CA ASP A 97 -2.28 21.96 4.54
C ASP A 97 -1.80 21.49 5.94
N THR A 98 -0.74 20.68 6.00
CA THR A 98 -0.17 20.21 7.28
C THR A 98 0.42 21.36 8.08
N LEU A 99 1.16 22.26 7.42
CA LEU A 99 1.74 23.45 8.06
C LEU A 99 0.64 24.44 8.50
N ALA A 100 -0.40 24.63 7.68
CA ALA A 100 -1.54 25.47 8.00
C ALA A 100 -2.34 24.95 9.21
N ALA A 101 -2.41 23.63 9.38
CA ALA A 101 -3.01 22.99 10.55
C ALA A 101 -2.12 22.99 11.80
N GLY A 102 -0.93 23.60 11.76
CA GLY A 102 0.03 23.64 12.87
C GLY A 102 0.82 22.35 13.08
N GLY A 103 0.79 21.43 12.11
CA GLY A 103 1.58 20.22 12.10
C GLY A 103 2.97 20.41 11.49
N THR A 104 3.83 19.41 11.65
CA THR A 104 5.16 19.38 11.04
C THR A 104 5.11 18.61 9.73
N ALA A 105 5.60 19.22 8.64
CA ALA A 105 5.77 18.54 7.37
C ALA A 105 6.70 17.32 7.54
N ARG A 106 6.42 16.26 6.80
CA ARG A 106 7.27 15.07 6.86
C ARG A 106 8.60 15.37 6.18
N SER A 107 9.69 14.82 6.72
CA SER A 107 11.05 15.06 6.20
C SER A 107 11.23 14.60 4.75
N ASP A 108 10.41 13.64 4.31
CA ASP A 108 10.38 13.01 3.00
C ASP A 108 9.42 13.66 1.99
N ASP A 109 8.68 14.70 2.38
CA ASP A 109 7.76 15.43 1.49
C ASP A 109 8.49 16.57 0.75
N ASN A 110 9.44 16.19 -0.13
CA ASN A 110 10.20 17.11 -0.97
C ASN A 110 10.39 16.56 -2.40
N ARG A 111 10.77 17.43 -3.35
CA ARG A 111 10.88 17.07 -4.77
C ARG A 111 11.90 15.96 -5.05
N ASP A 112 13.06 15.99 -4.41
CA ASP A 112 14.11 14.99 -4.63
C ASP A 112 13.65 13.60 -4.17
N THR A 113 13.01 13.55 -3.00
CA THR A 113 12.42 12.32 -2.48
C THR A 113 11.26 11.84 -3.34
N PHE A 114 10.44 12.76 -3.88
CA PHE A 114 9.36 12.43 -4.81
C PHE A 114 9.88 11.74 -6.08
N VAL A 115 10.91 12.31 -6.73
CA VAL A 115 11.52 11.73 -7.94
C VAL A 115 12.05 10.32 -7.65
N ARG A 116 12.81 10.16 -6.57
CA ARG A 116 13.33 8.84 -6.16
C ARG A 116 12.22 7.83 -5.88
N ARG A 117 11.11 8.27 -5.30
CA ARG A 117 9.94 7.41 -5.04
C ARG A 117 9.22 7.00 -6.31
N LEU A 118 9.07 7.92 -7.26
CA LEU A 118 8.46 7.62 -8.54
C LEU A 118 9.32 6.64 -9.34
N ASP A 119 10.64 6.81 -9.32
CA ASP A 119 11.56 5.85 -9.93
C ASP A 119 11.49 4.49 -9.25
N ALA A 120 11.42 4.43 -7.92
CA ALA A 120 11.24 3.19 -7.19
C ALA A 120 9.89 2.52 -7.54
N TYR A 121 8.81 3.30 -7.68
CA TYR A 121 7.50 2.81 -8.10
C TYR A 121 7.58 2.16 -9.48
N ARG A 122 8.11 2.85 -10.49
CA ARG A 122 8.23 2.33 -11.87
C ARG A 122 9.04 1.03 -11.94
N ASN A 123 10.17 0.99 -11.22
CA ASN A 123 11.07 -0.15 -11.30
C ASN A 123 10.62 -1.36 -10.47
N LYS A 124 9.86 -1.15 -9.39
CA LYS A 124 9.56 -2.21 -8.41
C LYS A 124 8.07 -2.51 -8.29
N THR A 125 7.23 -1.48 -8.28
CA THR A 125 5.80 -1.57 -7.95
C THR A 125 4.91 -1.63 -9.20
N GLU A 126 5.24 -0.93 -10.27
CA GLU A 126 4.49 -1.01 -11.53
C GLU A 126 4.43 -2.43 -12.12
N PRO A 127 5.49 -3.28 -12.04
CA PRO A 127 5.40 -4.69 -12.48
C PRO A 127 4.36 -5.54 -11.74
N LEU A 128 3.90 -5.11 -10.55
CA LEU A 128 2.83 -5.81 -9.81
C LEU A 128 1.50 -5.72 -10.56
N LEU A 129 1.27 -4.65 -11.32
CA LEU A 129 0.04 -4.49 -12.09
C LEU A 129 -0.11 -5.67 -13.07
N ASP A 130 0.95 -6.00 -13.80
CA ASP A 130 0.94 -7.14 -14.71
C ASP A 130 0.79 -8.48 -13.99
N TYR A 131 1.43 -8.64 -12.83
CA TYR A 131 1.27 -9.82 -11.99
C TYR A 131 -0.19 -10.03 -11.58
N TYR A 132 -0.84 -9.03 -10.99
CA TYR A 132 -2.22 -9.12 -10.51
C TYR A 132 -3.25 -9.12 -11.64
N ARG A 133 -2.95 -8.49 -12.79
CA ARG A 133 -3.77 -8.54 -14.00
C ARG A 133 -3.87 -9.96 -14.55
N ARG A 134 -2.74 -10.69 -14.62
CA ARG A 134 -2.74 -12.10 -15.05
C ARG A 134 -3.55 -13.00 -14.12
N ARG A 135 -3.60 -12.67 -12.83
CA ARG A 135 -4.38 -13.38 -11.81
C ARG A 135 -5.87 -12.98 -11.76
N ARG A 136 -6.28 -11.96 -12.54
CA ARG A 136 -7.62 -11.37 -12.53
C ARG A 136 -8.03 -10.77 -11.18
N GLU A 137 -7.04 -10.42 -10.35
CA GLU A 137 -7.24 -9.80 -9.03
C GLU A 137 -7.19 -8.27 -9.13
N LEU A 138 -6.51 -7.72 -10.15
CA LEU A 138 -6.37 -6.28 -10.37
C LEU A 138 -7.67 -5.63 -10.85
N ILE A 139 -8.00 -4.50 -10.24
CA ILE A 139 -9.04 -3.56 -10.66
C ILE A 139 -8.44 -2.17 -10.70
N THR A 140 -8.61 -1.48 -11.82
CA THR A 140 -8.16 -0.10 -11.98
C THR A 140 -9.35 0.84 -11.78
N VAL A 141 -9.15 1.86 -10.93
CA VAL A 141 -10.10 2.93 -10.64
C VAL A 141 -9.45 4.26 -11.03
N ASP A 142 -10.23 5.18 -11.58
CA ASP A 142 -9.75 6.51 -11.93
C ASP A 142 -9.58 7.39 -10.68
N GLY A 143 -8.33 7.56 -10.23
CA GLY A 143 -7.99 8.37 -9.07
C GLY A 143 -7.97 9.88 -9.34
N MET A 144 -8.30 10.32 -10.55
CA MET A 144 -8.40 11.75 -10.89
C MET A 144 -9.77 12.36 -10.55
N GLN A 145 -10.76 11.52 -10.21
CA GLN A 145 -12.10 11.95 -9.83
C GLN A 145 -12.15 12.58 -8.41
N GLY A 146 -13.32 13.11 -8.04
CA GLY A 146 -13.59 13.56 -6.68
C GLY A 146 -13.56 12.40 -5.67
N ILE A 147 -13.20 12.68 -4.41
CA ILE A 147 -13.07 11.66 -3.36
C ILE A 147 -14.32 10.79 -3.24
N ASP A 148 -15.51 11.40 -3.28
CA ASP A 148 -16.79 10.69 -3.15
C ASP A 148 -17.07 9.77 -4.35
N ASP A 149 -16.62 10.15 -5.54
CA ASP A 149 -16.79 9.35 -6.75
C ASP A 149 -15.82 8.16 -6.77
N VAL A 150 -14.56 8.39 -6.40
CA VAL A 150 -13.57 7.31 -6.23
C VAL A 150 -14.04 6.31 -5.18
N ALA A 151 -14.52 6.79 -4.03
CA ALA A 151 -15.02 5.93 -2.95
C ALA A 151 -16.20 5.07 -3.42
N ARG A 152 -17.15 5.68 -4.14
CA ARG A 152 -18.31 4.98 -4.70
C ARG A 152 -17.90 3.92 -5.73
N GLU A 153 -16.96 4.24 -6.60
CA GLU A 153 -16.47 3.29 -7.61
C GLU A 153 -15.80 2.06 -6.95
N ILE A 154 -14.98 2.27 -5.93
CA ILE A 154 -14.36 1.18 -5.16
C ILE A 154 -15.43 0.30 -4.49
N GLU A 155 -16.42 0.92 -3.83
CA GLU A 155 -17.50 0.19 -3.17
C GLU A 155 -18.32 -0.66 -4.15
N ASP A 156 -18.69 -0.09 -5.30
CA ASP A 156 -19.43 -0.77 -6.35
C ASP A 156 -18.67 -2.01 -6.86
N VAL A 157 -17.37 -1.86 -7.10
CA VAL A 157 -16.50 -2.94 -7.56
C VAL A 157 -16.42 -4.06 -6.53
N LEU A 158 -16.15 -3.73 -5.26
CA LEU A 158 -16.01 -4.71 -4.19
C LEU A 158 -17.33 -5.44 -3.92
N THR A 159 -18.45 -4.71 -3.96
CA THR A 159 -19.79 -5.30 -3.83
C THR A 159 -20.05 -6.32 -4.93
N ARG A 160 -19.77 -5.98 -6.21
CA ARG A 160 -19.98 -6.90 -7.34
C ARG A 160 -19.16 -8.20 -7.20
N ARG A 161 -17.89 -8.13 -6.77
CA ARG A 161 -17.05 -9.33 -6.60
C ARG A 161 -17.50 -10.21 -5.42
N SER A 162 -17.91 -9.61 -4.31
CA SER A 162 -18.40 -10.37 -3.15
C SER A 162 -19.69 -11.15 -3.48
N SER A 163 -20.56 -10.60 -4.33
CA SER A 163 -21.77 -11.28 -4.81
C SER A 163 -21.51 -12.38 -5.86
N GLY A 164 -20.38 -12.32 -6.59
CA GLY A 164 -20.00 -13.34 -7.57
C GLY A 164 -19.22 -14.53 -7.00
N SER A 165 -18.55 -14.36 -5.85
CA SER A 165 -17.73 -15.39 -5.19
C SER A 165 -18.54 -16.37 -4.30
N ARG A 166 -19.84 -16.09 -4.07
CA ARG A 166 -20.75 -16.92 -3.26
C ARG A 166 -21.57 -17.96 -4.06
N ARG A 167 -21.18 -18.29 -5.30
CA ARG A 167 -21.82 -19.33 -6.10
C ARG A 167 -20.86 -20.45 -6.46
#